data_AF-A0A2E9SSX7-F1
#
_entry.id   AF-A0A2E9SSX7-F1
#
_cell.length_a   1.000
_cell.length_b   1.000
_cell.length_c   1.000
_cell.angle_alpha   90.00
_cell.angle_beta   90.00
_cell.angle_gamma   90.00
#
_symmetry.space_group_name_H-M   'P 1'
#
loop_
_entity.id
_entity.type
_entity.pdbx_description
1 polymer ?
#
loop_
_entity_poly.entity_id
_entity_poly.type
_entity_poly.pdbx_seq_one_letter_code
_entity_poly.pdbx_strand_id
1 'polypeptide(L)'
;MTKAAAGAKPSGFSRHLKKGLMEGMVIALIALSLYLLLALITYHGGDPGWSYVGDAGQVRNAGGRAGAFCADLLLGLFGYMAYVFPVLVA
;
A
#
# COMPACT_ATOMS: atom_id res chain seq x y z
N MET A 1 -40.36 -23.64 -31.76
CA MET A 1 -39.89 -23.89 -30.37
C MET A 1 -38.66 -24.79 -30.50
N THR A 2 -37.44 -24.54 -30.03
CA THR A 2 -36.84 -23.60 -29.07
C THR A 2 -35.33 -23.69 -29.38
N LYS A 3 -34.65 -22.61 -29.79
CA LYS A 3 -33.19 -22.65 -30.03
C LYS A 3 -32.48 -22.32 -28.73
N ALA A 4 -31.75 -23.29 -28.18
CA ALA A 4 -31.02 -23.19 -26.92
C ALA A 4 -29.99 -22.04 -26.98
N ALA A 5 -30.03 -21.15 -25.99
CA ALA A 5 -29.02 -20.13 -25.77
C ALA A 5 -27.74 -20.81 -25.26
N ALA A 6 -26.74 -20.93 -26.14
CA ALA A 6 -25.42 -21.41 -25.76
C ALA A 6 -24.74 -20.38 -24.86
N GLY A 7 -24.54 -20.75 -23.59
CA GLY A 7 -23.80 -19.95 -22.63
C GLY A 7 -22.36 -19.73 -23.09
N ALA A 8 -21.94 -18.48 -23.17
CA ALA A 8 -20.57 -18.10 -23.48
C ALA A 8 -19.62 -18.64 -22.40
N LYS A 9 -18.73 -19.58 -22.77
CA LYS A 9 -17.69 -20.09 -21.87
C LYS A 9 -16.63 -19.01 -21.65
N PRO A 10 -16.30 -18.65 -20.39
CA PRO A 10 -15.23 -17.71 -20.12
C PRO A 10 -13.90 -18.29 -20.64
N SER A 11 -13.16 -17.49 -21.42
CA SER A 11 -11.92 -17.90 -22.07
C SER A 11 -10.84 -18.26 -21.05
N GLY A 12 -10.02 -19.28 -21.33
CA GLY A 12 -8.93 -19.71 -20.45
C GLY A 12 -7.92 -18.60 -20.14
N PHE A 13 -7.76 -17.65 -21.08
CA PHE A 13 -6.91 -16.46 -20.95
C PHE A 13 -7.33 -15.55 -19.78
N SER A 14 -8.62 -15.31 -19.58
CA SER A 14 -9.11 -14.51 -18.45
C SER A 14 -8.82 -15.15 -17.09
N ARG A 15 -8.71 -16.49 -17.02
CA ARG A 15 -8.32 -17.18 -15.78
C ARG A 15 -6.84 -16.99 -15.45
N HIS A 16 -5.96 -17.03 -16.45
CA HIS A 16 -4.53 -16.80 -16.26
C HIS A 16 -4.25 -15.33 -15.92
N LEU A 17 -4.95 -14.39 -16.56
CA LEU A 17 -4.84 -12.97 -16.26
C LEU A 17 -5.31 -12.64 -14.83
N LYS A 18 -6.44 -13.22 -14.40
CA LYS A 18 -6.93 -13.07 -13.01
C LYS A 18 -5.95 -13.65 -12.00
N LYS A 19 -5.39 -14.84 -12.26
CA LYS A 19 -4.39 -15.44 -11.37
C LYS A 19 -3.12 -14.60 -11.25
N GLY A 20 -2.54 -14.21 -12.39
CA GLY A 20 -1.33 -13.37 -12.39
C GLY A 20 -1.55 -12.01 -11.72
N LEU A 21 -2.74 -11.41 -11.89
CA LEU A 21 -3.10 -10.16 -11.21
C LEU A 21 -3.17 -10.35 -9.68
N MET A 22 -3.78 -11.44 -9.21
CA MET A 22 -3.88 -11.71 -7.78
C MET A 22 -2.51 -11.99 -7.16
N GLU A 23 -1.67 -12.78 -7.83
CA GLU A 23 -0.30 -13.04 -7.39
C GLU A 23 0.54 -11.75 -7.33
N GLY A 24 0.44 -10.91 -8.36
CA GLY A 24 1.09 -9.60 -8.38
C GLY A 24 0.57 -8.64 -7.29
N MET A 25 -0.74 -8.65 -7.03
CA MET A 25 -1.34 -7.85 -5.96
C MET A 25 -0.83 -8.27 -4.59
N VAL A 26 -0.75 -9.57 -4.29
CA VAL A 26 -0.23 -10.04 -2.99
C VAL A 26 1.22 -9.60 -2.79
N ILE A 27 2.06 -9.74 -3.81
CA ILE A 27 3.46 -9.29 -3.74
C ILE A 27 3.54 -7.78 -3.54
N ALA A 28 2.73 -7.01 -4.27
CA ALA A 28 2.70 -5.55 -4.15
C ALA A 28 2.21 -5.10 -2.76
N LEU A 29 1.21 -5.79 -2.19
CA LEU A 29 0.69 -5.50 -0.85
C LEU A 29 1.75 -5.79 0.23
N ILE A 30 2.47 -6.91 0.13
CA ILE A 30 3.59 -7.23 1.02
C ILE A 30 4.68 -6.17 0.90
N ALA A 31 5.07 -5.78 -0.31
CA ALA A 31 6.08 -4.75 -0.52
C ALA A 31 5.63 -3.39 0.05
N LEU A 32 4.37 -3.01 -0.15
CA LEU A 32 3.79 -1.80 0.43
C LEU A 32 3.75 -1.85 1.95
N SER A 33 3.37 -2.98 2.53
CA SER A 33 3.38 -3.20 3.97
C SER A 33 4.78 -2.99 4.56
N LEU A 34 5.80 -3.64 3.99
CA LEU A 34 7.18 -3.47 4.44
C LEU A 34 7.67 -2.02 4.30
N TYR A 35 7.30 -1.36 3.20
CA TYR A 35 7.61 0.06 3.00
C TYR A 35 6.97 0.96 4.06
N LEU A 36 5.69 0.75 4.37
CA LEU A 36 4.98 1.52 5.40
C LEU A 36 5.53 1.24 6.80
N LEU A 37 5.89 -0.01 7.11
CA LEU A 37 6.52 -0.36 8.37
C LEU A 37 7.88 0.33 8.53
N LEU A 38 8.72 0.31 7.49
CA LEU A 38 10.00 1.03 7.47
C LEU A 38 9.79 2.53 7.67
N ALA A 39 8.80 3.12 6.98
CA ALA A 39 8.47 4.53 7.10
C ALA A 39 8.01 4.89 8.52
N LEU A 40 7.21 4.05 9.17
CA LEU A 40 6.74 4.26 10.54
C LEU A 40 7.88 4.15 11.57
N ILE A 41 8.71 3.11 11.46
CA ILE A 41 9.84 2.88 12.38
C ILE A 41 10.88 4.01 12.28
N THR A 42 11.08 4.55 11.07
CA THR A 42 12.03 5.64 10.81
C THR A 42 11.38 7.03 10.84
N TYR A 43 10.17 7.16 11.39
CA TYR A 43 9.49 8.44 11.50
C TYR A 43 10.30 9.45 12.33
N HIS A 44 10.35 10.68 11.84
CA HIS A 44 10.99 11.80 12.52
C HIS A 44 10.11 13.05 12.40
N GLY A 45 9.72 13.65 13.52
CA GLY A 45 8.78 14.79 13.54
C GLY A 45 9.31 16.09 12.91
N GLY A 46 10.60 16.13 12.56
CA GLY A 46 11.19 17.22 11.77
C GLY A 46 11.12 17.02 10.26
N ASP A 47 10.67 15.85 9.78
CA ASP A 47 10.53 15.59 8.34
C ASP A 47 9.26 16.25 7.79
N PRO A 48 9.26 16.68 6.50
CA PRO A 48 8.08 17.26 5.88
C PRO A 48 6.96 16.21 5.75
N GLY A 49 5.80 16.53 6.32
CA GLY A 49 4.63 15.67 6.41
C GLY A 49 3.30 16.42 6.25
N TRP A 50 2.21 15.74 6.56
CA TRP A 50 0.86 16.31 6.49
C TRP A 50 0.63 17.38 7.56
N SER A 51 1.12 17.13 8.77
CA SER A 51 0.97 18.01 9.93
C SER A 51 2.09 19.05 10.03
N TYR A 52 3.24 18.77 9.42
CA TYR A 52 4.43 19.61 9.52
C TYR A 52 5.00 19.95 8.14
N VAL A 53 4.90 21.22 7.75
CA VAL A 53 5.59 21.74 6.56
C VAL A 53 7.01 22.12 6.97
N GLY A 54 7.83 21.09 7.25
CA GLY A 54 9.23 21.23 7.58
C GLY A 54 10.10 21.60 6.39
N ASP A 55 11.35 21.97 6.66
CA ASP A 55 12.34 22.21 5.61
C ASP A 55 12.59 20.91 4.82
N ALA A 56 12.46 20.99 3.50
CA ALA A 56 12.61 19.84 2.61
C ALA A 56 14.09 19.47 2.36
N GLY A 57 15.03 20.20 2.97
CA GLY A 57 16.47 20.05 2.73
C GLY A 57 17.05 18.68 3.11
N GLN A 58 16.59 18.06 4.20
CA GLN A 58 16.98 16.70 4.58
C GLN A 58 15.82 15.93 5.19
N VAL A 59 15.35 14.90 4.48
CA VAL A 59 14.39 13.92 5.02
C VAL A 59 15.16 12.79 5.69
N ARG A 60 14.85 12.52 6.96
CA ARG A 60 15.50 11.49 7.77
C ARG A 60 14.83 10.12 7.64
N ASN A 61 13.56 10.09 7.25
CA ASN A 61 12.82 8.86 6.98
C ASN A 61 13.51 8.03 5.89
N ALA A 62 13.72 6.74 6.14
CA ALA A 62 14.36 5.84 5.17
C ALA A 62 13.49 5.60 3.93
N GLY A 63 12.16 5.77 4.05
CA GLY A 63 11.22 5.80 2.93
C GLY A 63 11.22 7.12 2.15
N GLY A 64 12.10 8.07 2.49
CA GLY A 64 12.18 9.39 1.90
C GLY A 64 10.96 10.26 2.19
N ARG A 65 10.73 11.27 1.36
CA ARG A 65 9.63 12.24 1.55
C ARG A 65 8.25 11.60 1.54
N ALA A 66 8.04 10.59 0.68
CA ALA A 66 6.78 9.85 0.64
C ALA A 66 6.56 9.03 1.92
N GLY A 67 7.61 8.36 2.42
CA GLY A 67 7.55 7.61 3.67
C GLY A 67 7.28 8.52 4.87
N ALA A 68 7.97 9.66 4.95
CA ALA A 68 7.75 10.67 5.98
C ALA A 68 6.29 11.15 5.98
N PHE A 69 5.74 11.48 4.81
CA PHE A 69 4.35 11.91 4.68
C PHE A 69 3.35 10.83 5.09
N CYS A 70 3.53 9.59 4.63
CA CYS A 70 2.66 8.48 5.01
C CYS A 70 2.72 8.19 6.50
N ALA A 71 3.92 8.16 7.09
CA ALA A 71 4.10 7.91 8.51
C ALA A 71 3.50 9.04 9.37
N ASP A 72 3.66 10.30 8.96
CA ASP A 72 3.07 11.45 9.64
C ASP A 72 1.54 11.42 9.61
N LEU A 73 0.94 11.08 8.47
CA LEU A 73 -0.50 10.92 8.34
C LEU A 73 -1.02 9.76 9.20
N LEU A 74 -0.37 8.59 9.13
CA LEU A 74 -0.80 7.39 9.85
C LEU A 74 -0.67 7.57 11.37
N LEU A 75 0.45 8.11 11.85
CA LEU A 75 0.67 8.38 13.27
C LEU A 75 -0.22 9.53 13.75
N GLY A 76 -0.45 10.56 12.93
CA GLY A 76 -1.35 11.66 13.26
C GLY A 76 -2.81 11.25 13.41
N LEU A 77 -3.29 10.31 12.58
CA LEU A 77 -4.68 9.84 12.62
C LEU A 77 -4.91 8.71 13.64
N PHE A 78 -3.97 7.76 13.76
CA PHE A 78 -4.15 6.52 14.52
C PHE A 78 -3.23 6.39 15.74
N GLY A 79 -2.26 7.30 15.92
CA GLY A 79 -1.25 7.18 16.96
C GLY A 79 -0.45 5.88 16.84
N TYR A 80 -0.11 5.27 17.97
CA TYR A 80 0.62 3.99 18.01
C TYR A 80 -0.14 2.82 17.35
N MET A 81 -1.45 2.94 17.11
CA MET A 81 -2.19 1.91 16.37
C MET A 81 -1.81 1.87 14.88
N ALA A 82 -1.13 2.89 14.37
CA ALA A 82 -0.58 2.93 13.02
C ALA A 82 0.30 1.71 12.67
N TYR A 83 1.02 1.16 13.66
CA TYR A 83 1.90 -0.01 13.45
C TYR A 83 1.15 -1.30 13.11
N VAL A 84 -0.17 -1.33 13.37
CA VAL A 84 -1.02 -2.48 13.01
C VAL A 84 -1.39 -2.45 11.52
N PHE A 85 -1.43 -1.28 10.88
CA PHE A 85 -1.82 -1.15 9.47
C PHE A 85 -0.91 -1.90 8.49
N PRO A 86 0.43 -1.80 8.57
CA PRO A 86 1.32 -2.63 7.75
C PRO A 86 1.02 -4.12 7.90
N VAL A 87 0.75 -4.59 9.12
CA VAL A 87 0.44 -5.99 9.39
C VAL A 87 -0.90 -6.42 8.80
N LEU A 88 -1.89 -5.53 8.74
CA LEU A 88 -3.21 -5.80 8.16
C LEU A 88 -3.24 -5.72 6.63
N VAL A 89 -2.30 -5.01 6.02
CA VAL A 89 -2.25 -4.81 4.56
C VAL A 89 -1.63 -6.00 3.83
N ALA A 90 -0.74 -6.76 4.50
CA ALA A 90 -0.12 -7.97 3.97
C ALA A 90 -1.03 -9.20 4.12
#